data_AF-A0A959NBE4-F1
#
_entry.id   AF-A0A959NBE4-F1
#
_cell.length_a   1.000
_cell.length_b   1.000
_cell.length_c   1.000
_cell.angle_alpha   90.00
_cell.angle_beta   90.00
_cell.angle_gamma   90.00
#
_symmetry.space_group_name_H-M   'P 1'
#
loop_
_entity.id
_entity.type
_entity.pdbx_description
1 polymer ?
#
loop_
_entity_poly.entity_id
_entity_poly.type
_entity_poly.pdbx_seq_one_letter_code
_entity_poly.pdbx_strand_id
1 'polypeptide(L)'
;VIQHCMDTERIFAYRALCIARNETASLPGFDENKYAAAANADKRNWDDVVEEINAVRQSTELLFHSFTAEQLRASGIANNKSFSVEAIGFIIVGHLHHHLSILQERYL
;
A
#
# COMPACT_ATOMS: atom_id res chain seq x y z
N VAL A 1 9.41 0.51 -10.47
CA VAL A 1 7.97 0.17 -10.39
C VAL A 1 7.67 -0.77 -9.22
N ILE A 2 8.29 -1.94 -9.13
CA ILE A 2 8.01 -2.92 -8.06
C ILE A 2 8.25 -2.35 -6.65
N GLN A 3 9.40 -1.70 -6.42
CA GLN A 3 9.68 -0.99 -5.17
C GLN A 3 8.58 0.02 -4.80
N HIS A 4 8.16 0.85 -5.76
CA HIS A 4 7.10 1.83 -5.57
C HIS A 4 5.77 1.16 -5.15
N CYS A 5 5.44 -0.01 -5.71
CA CYS A 5 4.26 -0.77 -5.32
C CYS A 5 4.36 -1.23 -3.86
N MET A 6 5.51 -1.77 -3.45
CA MET A 6 5.73 -2.21 -2.06
C MET A 6 5.65 -1.05 -1.06
N ASP A 7 6.29 0.08 -1.35
CA ASP A 7 6.25 1.26 -0.48
C ASP A 7 4.83 1.82 -0.36
N THR A 8 4.12 1.90 -1.49
CA THR A 8 2.74 2.36 -1.52
C THR A 8 1.83 1.44 -0.72
N GLU A 9 1.93 0.11 -0.92
CA GLU A 9 1.14 -0.87 -0.19
C GLU A 9 1.36 -0.77 1.33
N ARG A 10 2.60 -0.65 1.79
CA ARG A 10 2.90 -0.46 3.22
C ARG A 10 2.28 0.81 3.79
N ILE A 11 2.36 1.93 3.07
CA ILE A 11 1.76 3.20 3.51
C ILE A 11 0.24 3.07 3.60
N PHE A 12 -0.40 2.43 2.62
CA PHE A 12 -1.84 2.20 2.66
C PHE A 12 -2.24 1.19 3.74
N ALA A 13 -1.48 0.12 3.96
CA ALA A 13 -1.70 -0.83 5.04
C ALA A 13 -1.58 -0.16 6.42
N TYR A 14 -0.57 0.71 6.62
CA TYR A 14 -0.46 1.52 7.83
C TYR A 14 -1.69 2.40 8.05
N ARG A 15 -2.17 3.07 7.00
CA ARG A 15 -3.40 3.89 7.08
C ARG A 15 -4.62 3.04 7.42
N ALA A 16 -4.78 1.89 6.79
CA ALA A 16 -5.86 0.95 7.08
C ALA A 16 -5.83 0.53 8.55
N LEU A 17 -4.65 0.17 9.08
CA LEU A 17 -4.47 -0.17 10.49
C LEU A 17 -4.88 0.97 11.41
N CYS A 18 -4.36 2.19 11.20
CA CYS A 18 -4.71 3.35 12.02
C CYS A 18 -6.22 3.61 12.04
N ILE A 19 -6.86 3.62 10.87
CA ILE A 19 -8.29 3.90 10.75
C ILE A 19 -9.12 2.76 11.39
N ALA A 20 -8.73 1.49 11.17
CA ALA A 20 -9.36 0.33 11.81
C ALA A 20 -9.19 0.30 13.34
N ARG A 21 -8.36 1.19 13.90
CA ARG A 21 -8.14 1.38 15.35
C ARG A 21 -8.67 2.73 15.83
N ASN A 22 -9.54 3.37 15.06
CA ASN A 22 -10.21 4.63 15.38
C ASN A 22 -9.26 5.83 15.52
N GLU A 23 -8.14 5.83 14.79
CA GLU A 23 -7.33 7.04 14.67
C GLU A 23 -8.17 8.19 14.09
N THR A 24 -8.07 9.36 14.70
CA THR A 24 -8.83 10.56 14.34
C THR A 24 -7.94 11.65 13.74
N ALA A 25 -6.63 11.56 13.94
CA ALA A 25 -5.68 12.45 13.29
C ALA A 25 -5.67 12.24 11.77
N SER A 26 -5.52 13.34 11.01
CA SER A 26 -5.29 13.26 9.57
C SER A 26 -3.93 12.64 9.30
N LEU A 27 -3.92 11.44 8.71
CA LEU A 27 -2.70 10.72 8.39
C LEU A 27 -1.97 11.43 7.24
N PRO A 28 -0.62 11.52 7.30
CA PRO A 28 0.14 12.28 6.31
C PRO A 28 0.00 11.71 4.89
N GLY A 29 0.00 12.61 3.92
CA GLY A 29 0.28 12.27 2.52
C GLY A 29 1.75 11.87 2.31
N PHE A 30 2.07 11.37 1.13
CA PHE A 30 3.47 11.15 0.72
C PHE A 30 3.65 11.57 -0.74
N ASP A 31 4.88 11.93 -1.09
CA ASP A 31 5.29 12.28 -2.46
C ASP A 31 5.96 11.05 -3.06
N GLU A 32 5.24 10.35 -3.93
CA GLU A 32 5.69 9.09 -4.52
C GLU A 32 7.00 9.22 -5.31
N ASN A 33 7.24 10.37 -5.95
CA ASN A 33 8.45 10.60 -6.73
C ASN A 33 9.66 10.78 -5.82
N LYS A 34 9.49 11.52 -4.71
CA LYS A 34 10.55 11.65 -3.70
C LYS A 34 10.88 10.31 -3.05
N TYR A 35 9.87 9.51 -2.75
CA TYR A 35 10.07 8.18 -2.15
C TYR A 35 10.78 7.26 -3.13
N ALA A 36 10.34 7.20 -4.39
CA ALA A 36 10.98 6.40 -5.43
C ALA A 36 12.45 6.80 -5.65
N ALA A 37 12.75 8.11 -5.65
CA ALA A 37 14.13 8.60 -5.77
C ALA A 37 15.01 8.21 -4.58
N ALA A 38 14.44 8.13 -3.37
CA ALA A 38 15.16 7.77 -2.14
C ALA A 38 15.29 6.25 -1.94
N ALA A 39 14.53 5.43 -2.68
CA ALA A 39 14.43 4.00 -2.42
C ALA A 39 15.67 3.18 -2.85
N ASN A 40 16.60 3.76 -3.62
CA ASN A 40 17.80 3.07 -4.14
C ASN A 40 17.49 1.70 -4.79
N ALA A 41 16.34 1.60 -5.47
CA ALA A 41 15.82 0.35 -5.99
C ALA A 41 16.76 -0.31 -7.02
N ASP A 42 17.56 0.50 -7.72
CA ASP A 42 18.57 0.10 -8.70
C ASP A 42 19.76 -0.66 -8.10
N LYS A 43 19.97 -0.55 -6.78
CA LYS A 43 21.09 -1.20 -6.07
C LYS A 43 20.71 -2.50 -5.38
N ARG A 44 19.45 -2.92 -5.49
CA ARG A 44 18.92 -4.07 -4.76
C ARG A 44 19.12 -5.36 -5.54
N ASN A 45 19.38 -6.45 -4.81
CA ASN A 45 19.35 -7.78 -5.39
C ASN A 45 17.91 -8.14 -5.78
N TRP A 46 17.75 -8.78 -6.94
CA TRP A 46 16.44 -9.16 -7.45
C TRP A 46 15.71 -10.19 -6.56
N ASP A 47 16.44 -11.18 -6.03
CA ASP A 47 15.87 -12.21 -5.16
C ASP A 47 15.33 -11.60 -3.87
N ASP A 48 16.05 -10.63 -3.28
CA ASP A 48 15.59 -9.87 -2.11
C ASP A 48 14.30 -9.09 -2.41
N VAL A 49 14.18 -8.53 -3.62
CA VAL A 49 12.98 -7.78 -4.05
C VAL A 49 11.79 -8.72 -4.21
N VAL A 50 12.01 -9.92 -4.76
CA VAL A 50 10.98 -10.95 -4.90
C VAL A 50 10.53 -11.50 -3.55
N GLU A 51 11.47 -11.78 -2.65
CA GLU A 51 11.14 -12.19 -1.28
C GLU A 51 10.30 -11.13 -0.57
N GLU A 52 10.72 -9.87 -0.66
CA GLU A 52 10.05 -8.78 0.03
C GLU A 52 8.65 -8.52 -0.50
N ILE A 53 8.43 -8.51 -1.82
CA ILE A 53 7.07 -8.26 -2.34
C ILE A 53 6.11 -9.34 -1.86
N ASN A 54 6.54 -10.61 -1.84
CA ASN A 54 5.72 -11.70 -1.32
C ASN A 54 5.41 -11.51 0.18
N ALA A 55 6.39 -11.11 0.98
CA ALA A 55 6.21 -10.85 2.41
C ALA A 55 5.26 -9.67 2.67
N VAL A 56 5.37 -8.58 1.89
CA VAL A 56 4.46 -7.43 1.97
C VAL A 56 3.03 -7.85 1.65
N ARG A 57 2.83 -8.55 0.53
CA ARG A 57 1.52 -9.06 0.11
C ARG A 57 0.88 -9.93 1.20
N GLN A 58 1.63 -10.90 1.72
CA GLN A 58 1.13 -11.79 2.78
C GLN A 58 0.78 -11.02 4.06
N SER A 59 1.63 -10.07 4.47
CA SER A 59 1.38 -9.24 5.65
C SER A 59 0.11 -8.39 5.50
N THR A 60 -0.09 -7.78 4.34
CA THR A 60 -1.31 -7.01 4.04
C THR A 60 -2.55 -7.89 4.06
N GLU A 61 -2.49 -9.08 3.48
CA GLU A 61 -3.62 -10.02 3.49
C GLU A 61 -4.00 -10.44 4.91
N LEU A 62 -3.01 -10.78 5.75
CA LEU A 62 -3.21 -11.11 7.15
C LEU A 62 -3.77 -9.92 7.95
N LEU A 63 -3.30 -8.70 7.67
CA LEU A 63 -3.83 -7.48 8.29
C LEU A 63 -5.33 -7.33 8.02
N PHE A 64 -5.75 -7.40 6.75
CA PHE A 64 -7.16 -7.25 6.39
C PHE A 64 -8.03 -8.41 6.89
N HIS A 65 -7.48 -9.63 6.94
CA HIS A 65 -8.18 -10.78 7.53
C HIS A 65 -8.43 -10.61 9.04
N SER A 66 -7.58 -9.84 9.74
CA SER A 66 -7.73 -9.57 11.17
C SER A 66 -8.85 -8.57 11.51
N PHE A 67 -9.41 -7.87 10.50
CA PHE A 67 -10.39 -6.83 10.73
C PHE A 67 -11.82 -7.38 10.83
N THR A 68 -12.59 -6.85 11.78
CA THR A 68 -14.03 -7.13 11.84
C THR A 68 -14.78 -6.38 10.75
N ALA A 69 -16.05 -6.75 10.53
CA ALA A 69 -16.90 -6.07 9.56
C ALA A 69 -17.15 -4.60 9.92
N GLU A 70 -17.13 -4.25 11.20
CA GLU A 70 -17.23 -2.86 11.69
C GLU A 70 -15.93 -2.11 11.40
N GLN A 71 -14.78 -2.73 11.64
CA GLN A 71 -13.46 -2.14 11.36
C GLN A 71 -13.26 -1.89 9.86
N LEU A 72 -13.71 -2.80 8.99
CA LEU A 72 -13.66 -2.61 7.54
C LEU A 72 -14.49 -1.41 7.06
N ARG A 73 -15.61 -1.11 7.73
CA ARG A 73 -16.48 0.04 7.44
C ARG A 73 -16.03 1.34 8.10
N ALA A 74 -15.06 1.29 9.02
CA ALA A 74 -14.53 2.46 9.68
C ALA A 74 -13.93 3.43 8.64
N SER A 75 -14.09 4.73 8.90
CA SER A 75 -13.58 5.80 8.04
C SER A 75 -12.67 6.73 8.81
N GLY A 76 -11.64 7.24 8.15
CA GLY A 76 -10.71 8.21 8.71
C GLY A 76 -10.12 9.12 7.64
N ILE A 77 -9.29 10.06 8.06
CA ILE A 77 -8.72 11.07 7.17
C ILE A 77 -7.27 10.73 6.87
N ALA A 78 -6.91 10.65 5.60
CA ALA A 78 -5.53 10.56 5.15
C ALA A 78 -5.32 11.51 3.98
N ASN A 79 -4.18 12.21 3.94
CA ASN A 79 -3.89 13.20 2.91
C ASN A 79 -5.04 14.21 2.72
N ASN A 80 -5.65 14.63 3.83
CA ASN A 80 -6.83 15.52 3.88
C ASN A 80 -8.05 15.03 3.09
N LYS A 81 -8.17 13.72 2.86
CA LYS A 81 -9.30 13.07 2.21
C LYS A 81 -9.86 11.97 3.11
N SER A 82 -11.16 11.73 3.02
CA SER A 82 -11.82 10.65 3.74
C SER A 82 -11.65 9.33 3.01
N PHE A 83 -11.31 8.28 3.74
CA PHE A 83 -11.20 6.91 3.25
C PHE A 83 -11.83 5.94 4.25
N SER A 84 -12.54 4.93 3.74
CA SER A 84 -12.86 3.74 4.54
C SER A 84 -11.73 2.72 4.48
N VAL A 85 -11.64 1.83 5.48
CA VAL A 85 -10.65 0.75 5.52
C VAL A 85 -10.82 -0.18 4.32
N GLU A 86 -12.05 -0.57 3.99
CA GLU A 86 -12.35 -1.38 2.80
C GLU A 86 -11.92 -0.70 1.50
N ALA A 87 -12.14 0.61 1.35
CA ALA A 87 -11.73 1.36 0.16
C ALA A 87 -10.21 1.36 0.01
N ILE A 88 -9.46 1.45 1.12
CA ILE A 88 -8.00 1.32 1.11
C ILE A 88 -7.58 -0.06 0.62
N GLY A 89 -8.26 -1.13 1.02
CA GLY A 89 -7.99 -2.49 0.53
C GLY A 89 -8.13 -2.59 -1.00
N PHE A 90 -9.21 -2.03 -1.56
CA PHE A 90 -9.39 -1.99 -3.02
C PHE A 90 -8.35 -1.11 -3.72
N ILE A 91 -7.95 0.01 -3.12
CA ILE A 91 -6.89 0.87 -3.67
C ILE A 91 -5.57 0.10 -3.76
N ILE A 92 -5.19 -0.66 -2.74
CA ILE A 92 -3.96 -1.47 -2.74
C ILE A 92 -3.96 -2.44 -3.94
N VAL A 93 -5.04 -3.19 -4.12
CA VAL A 93 -5.14 -4.19 -5.21
C VAL A 93 -5.17 -3.50 -6.58
N GLY A 94 -5.97 -2.45 -6.73
CA GLY A 94 -6.09 -1.69 -7.97
C GLY A 94 -4.78 -1.01 -8.37
N HIS A 95 -4.03 -0.48 -7.41
CA HIS A 95 -2.73 0.14 -7.62
C HIS A 95 -1.69 -0.86 -8.14
N LEU A 96 -1.58 -2.02 -7.50
CA LEU A 96 -0.69 -3.08 -7.98
C LEU A 96 -1.08 -3.55 -9.39
N HIS A 97 -2.36 -3.78 -9.64
CA HIS A 97 -2.86 -4.19 -10.96
C HIS A 97 -2.50 -3.16 -12.05
N HIS A 98 -2.75 -1.88 -11.80
CA HIS A 98 -2.40 -0.80 -12.72
C HIS A 98 -0.91 -0.81 -13.12
N HIS A 99 -0.02 -0.96 -12.13
CA HIS A 99 1.41 -0.99 -12.41
C HIS A 99 1.89 -2.28 -13.08
N LEU A 100 1.25 -3.42 -12.80
CA LEU A 100 1.50 -4.65 -13.54
C LEU A 100 1.12 -4.49 -15.02
N SER A 101 -0.03 -3.87 -15.32
CA SER A 101 -0.43 -3.58 -16.71
C SER A 101 0.58 -2.67 -17.41
N ILE A 102 1.09 -1.63 -16.73
CA ILE A 102 2.15 -0.78 -17.30
C ILE A 102 3.42 -1.58 -17.60
N LEU A 103 3.82 -2.48 -16.70
CA LEU A 103 5.01 -3.33 -16.91
C LEU A 103 4.81 -4.25 -18.11
N GLN A 104 3.64 -4.87 -18.22
CA GLN A 104 3.27 -5.70 -19.35
C GLN A 104 3.24 -4.93 -20.66
N GLU A 105 2.64 -3.74 -20.70
CA GLU A 105 2.50 -2.95 -21.93
C GLU A 105 3.82 -2.39 -22.46
N ARG A 106 4.77 -2.09 -21.57
CA ARG A 106 5.98 -1.30 -21.92
C ARG A 106 7.27 -2.10 -21.91
N TYR A 107 7.30 -3.27 -21.28
CA TYR A 107 8.55 -3.99 -21.02
C TYR A 107 8.48 -5.51 -21.25
N LEU A 108 7.30 -6.09 -21.51
CA LEU A 108 7.10 -7.51 -21.81
C LEU A 108 6.38 -7.69 -23.15
#